data_AF-A0A3N1J5T0-F1
#
_entry.id   AF-A0A3N1J5T0-F1
#
_cell.length_a   1.000
_cell.length_b   1.000
_cell.length_c   1.000
_cell.angle_alpha   90.00
_cell.angle_beta   90.00
_cell.angle_gamma   90.00
#
_symmetry.space_group_name_H-M   'P 1'
#
loop_
_entity.id
_entity.type
_entity.pdbx_description
1 polymer ?
#
loop_
_entity_poly.entity_id
_entity_poly.type
_entity_poly.pdbx_seq_one_letter_code
_entity_poly.pdbx_strand_id
1 'polypeptide(L)'
;MNRLWLLGMLAATPVIASANDALMTFQQAPALICQDHANKEACFTAIQGLMGAVNGYAKLNQQCQQKEAQGAEASAQQCSDVKEAMAYLDSLKSD
;
A
#
# COMPACT_ATOMS: atom_id res chain seq x y z
N MET A 1 -25.24 9.05 -51.11
CA MET A 1 -25.91 9.19 -49.80
C MET A 1 -25.91 7.79 -49.19
N ASN A 2 -25.40 7.44 -48.01
CA ASN A 2 -25.07 8.12 -46.76
C ASN A 2 -24.09 7.16 -46.04
N ARG A 3 -22.81 7.50 -45.84
CA ARG A 3 -22.22 8.08 -44.61
C ARG A 3 -22.54 7.33 -43.31
N LEU A 4 -21.43 6.89 -42.68
CA LEU A 4 -21.21 6.54 -41.26
C LEU A 4 -21.85 5.24 -40.75
N TRP A 5 -21.01 4.24 -40.47
CA TRP A 5 -20.98 3.52 -39.19
C TRP A 5 -19.55 2.96 -38.97
N LEU A 6 -18.61 3.87 -38.75
CA LEU A 6 -17.41 3.60 -37.96
C LEU A 6 -17.74 4.00 -36.53
N LEU A 7 -17.22 3.23 -35.56
CA LEU A 7 -17.17 3.46 -34.10
C LEU A 7 -18.01 2.48 -33.29
N GLY A 8 -17.41 1.31 -33.09
CA GLY A 8 -17.71 0.41 -31.98
C GLY A 8 -16.43 -0.04 -31.27
N MET A 9 -15.40 0.81 -31.20
CA MET A 9 -14.32 0.61 -30.23
C MET A 9 -14.84 1.13 -28.89
N LEU A 10 -15.50 0.25 -28.14
CA LEU A 10 -15.55 0.36 -26.69
C LEU A 10 -14.10 0.28 -26.20
N ALA A 11 -13.45 1.44 -26.15
CA ALA A 11 -12.23 1.59 -25.40
C ALA A 11 -12.59 1.29 -23.94
N ALA A 12 -12.29 0.08 -23.49
CA ALA A 12 -12.11 -0.22 -22.09
C ALA A 12 -10.89 0.60 -21.63
N THR A 13 -11.10 1.89 -21.38
CA THR A 13 -10.11 2.72 -20.71
C THR A 13 -9.95 2.10 -19.33
N PRO A 14 -8.75 1.60 -18.95
CA PRO A 14 -8.52 1.20 -17.58
C PRO A 14 -8.83 2.42 -16.72
N VAL A 15 -9.75 2.27 -15.77
CA VAL A 15 -9.95 3.26 -14.72
C VAL A 15 -8.65 3.29 -13.94
N ILE A 16 -7.76 4.23 -14.29
CA ILE A 16 -6.62 4.56 -13.46
C ILE A 16 -7.24 5.22 -12.23
N ALA A 17 -7.51 4.41 -11.20
CA ALA A 17 -7.87 4.93 -9.89
C ALA A 17 -6.80 5.97 -9.52
N SER A 18 -7.22 7.22 -9.37
CA SER A 18 -6.26 8.28 -9.12
C SER A 18 -5.60 8.04 -7.75
N ALA A 19 -4.37 8.52 -7.56
CA ALA A 19 -3.72 8.45 -6.24
C ALA A 19 -4.59 9.08 -5.13
N ASN A 20 -5.47 10.01 -5.50
CA ASN A 20 -6.46 10.61 -4.60
C ASN A 20 -7.56 9.63 -4.17
N ASP A 21 -8.07 8.80 -5.09
CA ASP A 21 -9.08 7.78 -4.78
C ASP A 21 -8.51 6.68 -3.87
N ALA A 22 -7.26 6.28 -4.13
CA ALA A 22 -6.52 5.36 -3.25
C ALA A 22 -6.34 5.96 -1.85
N LEU A 23 -5.95 7.24 -1.76
CA LEU A 23 -5.79 7.94 -0.48
C LEU A 23 -7.09 7.99 0.33
N MET A 24 -8.21 8.35 -0.31
CA MET A 24 -9.52 8.36 0.37
C MET A 24 -9.90 6.96 0.85
N THR A 25 -9.65 5.93 0.04
CA THR A 25 -9.91 4.53 0.42
C THR A 25 -9.10 4.14 1.66
N PHE A 26 -7.81 4.48 1.71
CA PHE A 26 -6.98 4.22 2.89
C PHE A 26 -7.42 4.99 4.13
N GLN A 27 -7.93 6.22 3.98
CA GLN A 27 -8.44 7.00 5.10
C GLN A 27 -9.75 6.43 5.66
N GLN A 28 -10.59 5.83 4.81
CA GLN A 28 -11.86 5.22 5.22
C GLN A 28 -11.70 3.79 5.75
N ALA A 29 -10.63 3.09 5.36
CA ALA A 29 -10.41 1.69 5.73
C ALA A 29 -10.48 1.42 7.25
N PRO A 30 -9.87 2.22 8.15
CA PRO A 30 -9.98 1.95 9.59
C PRO A 30 -11.42 2.02 10.10
N ALA A 31 -12.23 2.94 9.59
CA ALA A 31 -13.63 3.06 9.99
C ALA A 31 -14.46 1.85 9.53
N LEU A 32 -14.17 1.31 8.34
CA LEU A 32 -14.80 0.11 7.81
C LEU A 32 -14.38 -1.14 8.58
N ILE A 33 -13.06 -1.32 8.81
CA ILE A 33 -12.51 -2.47 9.54
C ILE A 33 -13.04 -2.53 10.98
N CYS A 34 -13.19 -1.37 11.62
CA CYS A 34 -13.62 -1.28 13.02
C CYS A 34 -15.13 -1.11 13.20
N GLN A 35 -15.93 -1.18 12.13
CA GLN A 35 -17.35 -0.82 12.15
C GLN A 35 -18.14 -1.55 13.24
N ASP A 36 -17.94 -2.86 13.36
CA ASP A 36 -18.67 -3.74 14.27
C ASP A 36 -17.86 -4.15 15.50
N HIS A 37 -16.69 -3.54 15.71
CA HIS A 37 -15.83 -3.86 16.85
C HIS A 37 -16.43 -3.31 18.16
N ALA A 38 -16.50 -4.15 19.21
CA ALA A 38 -17.08 -3.79 20.51
C ALA A 38 -16.41 -2.56 21.15
N ASN A 39 -15.12 -2.35 20.87
CA ASN A 39 -14.38 -1.15 21.26
C ASN A 39 -13.79 -0.48 20.00
N LYS A 40 -14.58 0.40 19.38
CA LYS A 40 -14.22 1.04 18.10
C LYS A 40 -12.98 1.91 18.21
N GLU A 41 -12.83 2.64 19.31
CA GLU A 41 -11.69 3.53 19.54
C GLU A 41 -10.38 2.75 19.62
N ALA A 42 -10.34 1.69 20.44
CA ALA A 42 -9.14 0.86 20.56
C ALA A 42 -8.78 0.17 19.23
N CYS A 43 -9.79 -0.29 18.47
CA CYS A 43 -9.57 -0.85 17.13
C CYS A 43 -8.97 0.20 16.18
N PHE A 44 -9.55 1.40 16.15
CA PHE A 44 -9.09 2.47 15.26
C PHE A 44 -7.65 2.88 15.56
N THR A 45 -7.31 3.05 16.85
CA THR A 45 -5.93 3.33 17.28
C THR A 45 -4.96 2.21 16.88
N ALA A 46 -5.37 0.95 17.02
CA ALA A 46 -4.53 -0.19 16.63
C ALA A 46 -4.28 -0.22 15.12
N ILE A 47 -5.29 -0.01 14.28
CA ILE A 47 -5.15 0.04 12.82
C ILE A 47 -4.26 1.22 12.40
N GLN A 48 -4.45 2.41 12.96
CA GLN A 48 -3.59 3.55 12.66
C GLN A 48 -2.13 3.31 13.09
N GLY A 49 -1.93 2.70 14.26
CA GLY A 49 -0.60 2.30 14.73
C GLY A 49 0.08 1.31 13.77
N LEU A 50 -0.68 0.32 13.28
CA LEU A 50 -0.19 -0.65 12.30
C LEU A 50 0.16 0.02 10.97
N MET A 51 -0.70 0.89 10.44
CA MET A 51 -0.41 1.65 9.21
C MET A 51 0.86 2.50 9.35
N GLY A 52 1.04 3.16 10.50
CA GLY A 52 2.25 3.92 10.81
C GLY A 52 3.50 3.05 10.87
N ALA A 53 3.42 1.88 11.51
CA ALA A 53 4.52 0.93 11.58
C ALA A 53 4.91 0.41 10.18
N VAL A 54 3.94 -0.01 9.37
CA VAL A 54 4.15 -0.48 7.99
C VAL A 54 4.84 0.59 7.14
N ASN A 55 4.39 1.85 7.24
CA ASN A 55 5.04 2.96 6.53
C ASN A 55 6.48 3.20 7.02
N GLY A 56 6.73 3.05 8.33
CA GLY A 56 8.07 3.10 8.92
C GLY A 56 9.00 2.02 8.37
N TYR A 57 8.54 0.76 8.32
CA TYR A 57 9.30 -0.35 7.74
C TYR A 57 9.54 -0.17 6.23
N ALA A 58 8.55 0.31 5.48
CA ALA A 58 8.71 0.58 4.06
C ALA A 58 9.80 1.65 3.80
N LYS A 59 9.81 2.72 4.60
CA LYS A 59 10.83 3.76 4.52
C LYS A 59 12.21 3.23 4.89
N LEU A 60 12.31 2.42 5.95
CA LEU A 60 13.56 1.82 6.38
C LEU A 60 14.10 0.83 5.32
N ASN A 61 13.23 0.06 4.70
CA ASN A 61 13.58 -0.84 3.59
C ASN A 61 14.12 -0.06 2.39
N GLN A 62 13.49 1.07 2.03
CA GLN A 62 13.98 1.94 0.97
C GLN A 62 15.37 2.51 1.30
N GLN A 63 15.61 2.90 2.55
CA GLN A 63 16.92 3.36 3.01
C GLN A 63 17.98 2.25 2.94
N CYS A 64 17.63 1.02 3.33
CA CYS A 64 18.51 -0.14 3.21
C CYS A 64 18.91 -0.40 1.74
N GLN A 65 17.94 -0.41 0.82
CA GLN A 65 18.19 -0.56 -0.62
C GLN A 65 19.10 0.54 -1.18
N GLN A 66 18.90 1.79 -0.75
CA GLN A 66 19.76 2.92 -1.15
C GLN A 66 21.19 2.77 -0.65
N LYS A 67 21.37 2.28 0.59
CA LYS A 67 22.70 2.09 1.18
C LYS A 67 23.44 0.91 0.57
N GLU A 68 22.75 -0.20 0.29
CA GLU A 68 23.29 -1.33 -0.47
C GLU A 68 23.79 -0.88 -1.86
N ALA A 69 22.99 -0.07 -2.56
CA ALA A 69 23.37 0.50 -3.85
C ALA A 69 24.58 1.45 -3.78
N GLN A 70 24.86 2.03 -2.61
CA GLN A 70 25.99 2.92 -2.36
C GLN A 70 27.22 2.19 -1.78
N GLY A 71 27.16 0.85 -1.65
CA GLY A 71 28.24 0.05 -1.10
C GLY A 71 28.49 0.28 0.40
N ALA A 72 27.53 0.88 1.11
CA ALA A 72 27.63 1.13 2.54
C ALA A 72 27.15 -0.10 3.33
N GLU A 73 28.02 -0.65 4.17
CA GLU A 73 27.70 -1.72 5.14
C GLU A 73 26.85 -1.16 6.30
N ALA A 74 25.67 -0.61 6.03
CA ALA A 74 24.79 -0.23 7.12
C ALA A 74 24.17 -1.48 7.74
N SER A 75 24.52 -1.73 9.01
CA SER A 75 23.91 -2.70 9.95
C SER A 75 23.19 -3.84 9.23
N ALA A 76 23.96 -4.74 8.60
CA ALA A 76 23.45 -5.82 7.75
C ALA A 76 22.28 -6.60 8.40
N GLN A 77 22.31 -6.75 9.72
CA GLN A 77 21.23 -7.38 10.47
C GLN A 77 19.93 -6.57 10.44
N GLN A 78 19.97 -5.26 10.72
CA GLN A 78 18.77 -4.42 10.73
C GLN A 78 18.11 -4.36 9.35
N CYS A 79 18.90 -4.31 8.28
CA CYS A 79 18.36 -4.37 6.92
C CYS A 79 17.83 -5.75 6.54
N SER A 80 18.45 -6.83 7.05
CA SER A 80 17.93 -8.19 6.91
C SER A 80 16.57 -8.36 7.60
N ASP A 81 16.46 -7.93 8.86
CA ASP A 81 15.23 -8.05 9.65
C ASP A 81 14.08 -7.26 9.00
N VAL A 82 14.38 -6.06 8.48
CA VAL A 82 13.41 -5.23 7.75
C VAL A 82 12.97 -5.89 6.45
N LYS A 83 13.89 -6.53 5.72
CA LYS A 83 13.56 -7.26 4.49
C LYS A 83 12.64 -8.45 4.77
N GLU A 84 12.88 -9.19 5.85
CA GLU A 84 12.02 -10.28 6.28
C GLU A 84 10.62 -9.78 6.68
N ALA A 85 10.55 -8.71 7.47
CA ALA A 85 9.28 -8.08 7.86
C ALA A 85 8.48 -7.59 6.63
N MET A 86 9.16 -6.96 5.66
CA MET A 86 8.53 -6.52 4.41
C MET A 86 8.08 -7.69 3.54
N ALA A 87 8.85 -8.78 3.47
CA ALA A 87 8.46 -9.98 2.74
C ALA A 87 7.19 -10.62 3.32
N TYR A 88 7.06 -10.64 4.65
CA TYR A 88 5.83 -11.06 5.31
C TYR A 88 4.66 -10.11 5.00
N LEU A 89 4.85 -8.79 5.05
CA LEU A 89 3.79 -7.84 4.68
C LEU A 89 3.37 -7.98 3.21
N ASP A 90 4.28 -8.34 2.32
CA ASP A 90 3.98 -8.61 0.91
C ASP A 90 3.22 -9.93 0.73
N SER A 91 3.49 -10.97 1.53
CA SER A 91 2.71 -12.21 1.47
C SER A 91 1.25 -12.00 1.88
N LEU A 92 0.98 -11.03 2.78
CA LEU A 92 -0.39 -10.67 3.17
C LEU A 92 -1.19 -9.93 2.09
N LYS A 93 -0.54 -9.43 1.02
CA LYS A 93 -1.24 -8.71 -0.08
C LYS A 93 -1.94 -9.64 -1.07
N SER A 94 -1.75 -10.95 -0.97
CA SER A 94 -2.31 -11.93 -1.91
C SER A 94 -3.25 -12.90 -1.20
N ASP A 95 -4.55 -12.57 -1.22
CA ASP A 95 -5.71 -13.48 -1.23
C ASP A 95 -6.87 -12.78 -1.95
#